data_AF-A0A7V7WIZ9-F1
#
_entry.id   AF-A0A7V7WIZ9-F1
#
_cell.length_a   1.000
_cell.length_b   1.000
_cell.length_c   1.000
_cell.angle_alpha   90.00
_cell.angle_beta   90.00
_cell.angle_gamma   90.00
#
_symmetry.space_group_name_H-M   'P 1'
#
loop_
_entity.id
_entity.type
_entity.pdbx_description
1 polymer ?
#
loop_
_entity_poly.entity_id
_entity_poly.type
_entity_poly.pdbx_seq_one_letter_code
_entity_poly.pdbx_strand_id
1 'polypeptide(L)'
;MMIQRKLLSLLEKSRKSFLLLGPRQTGKSTLIRQLKPELEINLAEETTYLDFAKNPGELQARLSGRNVSTVFIDEVQRIPSILNTIQAMLDRNPGKLKFFLTGSSARKLRRGQANLLPGRIHTYDLGPLSCSELGYACRTTEALETGSLPGIYVESDPAER
;
A
#
# COMPACT_ATOMS: atom_id res chain seq x y z
N MET A 1 -1.80 -19.65 -7.30
CA MET A 1 -0.77 -19.80 -6.24
C MET A 1 -0.50 -18.44 -5.60
N MET A 2 -0.43 -18.32 -4.27
CA MET A 2 -0.07 -17.05 -3.61
C MET A 2 1.42 -17.06 -3.26
N ILE A 3 2.17 -16.09 -3.79
CA ILE A 3 3.62 -15.98 -3.56
C ILE A 3 3.86 -15.21 -2.26
N GLN A 4 4.57 -15.84 -1.31
CA GLN A 4 4.86 -15.23 -0.01
C GLN A 4 5.91 -14.11 -0.18
N ARG A 5 5.51 -12.88 0.15
CA ARG A 5 6.42 -11.73 0.10
C ARG A 5 7.27 -11.68 1.35
N LYS A 6 8.59 -11.52 1.21
CA LYS A 6 9.50 -11.43 2.36
C LYS A 6 9.18 -10.25 3.28
N LEU A 7 8.74 -9.14 2.68
CA LEU A 7 8.40 -7.92 3.39
C LEU A 7 7.21 -8.10 4.36
N LEU A 8 6.34 -9.10 4.16
CA LEU A 8 5.19 -9.36 5.04
C LEU A 8 5.61 -9.47 6.50
N SER A 9 6.64 -10.28 6.78
CA SER A 9 7.14 -10.53 8.13
C SER A 9 7.67 -9.28 8.84
N LEU A 10 8.16 -8.29 8.08
CA LEU A 10 8.60 -7.00 8.61
C LEU A 10 7.40 -6.10 8.92
N LEU A 11 6.40 -6.08 8.02
CA LEU A 11 5.20 -5.26 8.19
C LEU A 11 4.33 -5.76 9.35
N GLU A 12 4.19 -7.07 9.55
CA GLU A 12 3.47 -7.68 10.68
C GLU A 12 4.05 -7.24 12.03
N LYS A 13 5.37 -7.10 12.12
CA LYS A 13 6.07 -6.65 13.33
C LYS A 13 6.05 -5.13 13.51
N SER A 14 5.57 -4.38 12.52
CA SER A 14 5.55 -2.91 12.58
C SER A 14 4.57 -2.41 13.65
N ARG A 15 5.11 -1.66 14.61
CA ARG A 15 4.30 -0.98 15.62
C ARG A 15 3.78 0.38 15.14
N LYS A 16 4.34 0.95 14.09
CA LYS A 16 3.92 2.24 13.52
C LYS A 16 3.12 2.05 12.22
N SER A 17 2.36 3.08 11.89
CA SER A 17 1.83 3.31 10.54
C SER A 17 2.96 3.27 9.51
N PHE A 18 2.63 2.92 8.27
CA PHE A 18 3.62 2.88 7.20
C PHE A 18 3.01 3.22 5.83
N LEU A 19 3.88 3.63 4.93
CA LEU A 19 3.62 3.83 3.51
C LEU A 19 4.44 2.83 2.70
N LEU A 20 3.74 1.98 1.96
CA LEU A 20 4.31 1.01 1.05
C LEU A 20 4.28 1.55 -0.38
N LEU A 21 5.45 1.94 -0.88
CA LEU A 21 5.63 2.44 -2.24
C LEU A 21 6.03 1.31 -3.19
N GLY A 22 5.75 1.49 -4.47
CA GLY A 22 6.28 0.59 -5.50
C GLY A 22 5.47 0.61 -6.78
N PRO A 23 6.03 0.15 -7.91
CA PRO A 23 5.36 0.14 -9.20
C PRO A 23 3.97 -0.51 -9.18
N ARG A 24 3.15 -0.25 -10.20
CA ARG A 24 1.87 -0.98 -10.35
C ARG A 24 2.15 -2.48 -10.50
N GLN A 25 1.16 -3.30 -10.14
CA GLN A 25 1.19 -4.77 -10.26
C GLN A 25 2.26 -5.49 -9.40
N THR A 26 2.99 -4.80 -8.53
CA THR A 26 3.90 -5.46 -7.57
C THR A 26 3.18 -6.10 -6.38
N GLY A 27 1.84 -6.13 -6.35
CA GLY A 27 1.09 -6.82 -5.29
C GLY A 27 1.02 -6.10 -3.94
N LYS A 28 1.17 -4.77 -3.90
CA LYS A 28 1.08 -3.96 -2.66
C LYS A 28 -0.21 -4.20 -1.88
N SER A 29 -1.36 -4.02 -2.53
CA SER A 29 -2.67 -4.18 -1.89
C SER A 29 -2.87 -5.62 -1.40
N THR A 30 -2.47 -6.61 -2.20
CA THR A 30 -2.48 -8.03 -1.82
C THR A 30 -1.60 -8.32 -0.60
N LEU A 31 -0.45 -7.65 -0.49
CA LEU A 31 0.43 -7.76 0.67
C LEU A 31 -0.21 -7.16 1.93
N ILE A 32 -0.79 -5.96 1.82
CA ILE A 32 -1.41 -5.29 2.98
C ILE A 32 -2.66 -6.01 3.46
N ARG A 33 -3.48 -6.56 2.56
CA ARG A 33 -4.66 -7.34 2.95
C ARG A 33 -4.32 -8.58 3.78
N GLN A 34 -3.12 -9.15 3.65
CA GLN A 34 -2.66 -10.24 4.51
C GLN A 34 -2.47 -9.81 5.97
N LEU A 35 -2.26 -8.52 6.24
CA LEU A 35 -2.22 -7.95 7.59
C LEU A 35 -3.61 -7.79 8.21
N LYS A 36 -4.69 -8.10 7.46
CA LYS A 36 -6.09 -8.05 7.90
C LYS A 36 -6.49 -6.69 8.52
N PRO A 37 -6.38 -5.58 7.77
CA PRO A 37 -6.82 -4.28 8.25
C PRO A 37 -8.34 -4.30 8.57
N GLU A 38 -8.75 -3.64 9.64
CA GLU A 38 -10.15 -3.60 10.07
C GLU A 38 -11.02 -2.67 9.21
N LEU A 39 -10.39 -1.68 8.56
CA LEU A 39 -11.03 -0.82 7.58
C LEU A 39 -10.14 -0.70 6.33
N GLU A 40 -10.72 -0.94 5.15
CA GLU A 40 -10.06 -0.73 3.86
C GLU A 40 -10.77 0.39 3.08
N ILE A 41 -9.98 1.29 2.51
CA ILE A 41 -10.41 2.40 1.65
C ILE A 41 -9.59 2.32 0.37
N ASN A 42 -10.25 2.08 -0.76
CA ASN A 42 -9.58 1.97 -2.05
C ASN A 42 -9.80 3.22 -2.90
N LEU A 43 -8.80 4.10 -3.00
CA LEU A 43 -8.90 5.34 -3.80
C LEU A 43 -8.74 5.11 -5.31
N ALA A 44 -8.52 3.87 -5.75
CA ALA A 44 -8.63 3.51 -7.16
C ALA A 44 -10.09 3.38 -7.61
N GLU A 45 -11.03 3.11 -6.69
CA GLU A 45 -12.46 3.08 -6.99
C GLU A 45 -12.99 4.49 -7.16
N GLU A 46 -13.69 4.74 -8.27
CA GLU A 46 -14.09 6.09 -8.66
C GLU A 46 -15.09 6.71 -7.67
N THR A 47 -16.04 5.93 -7.15
CA THR A 47 -17.00 6.39 -6.13
C THR A 47 -16.30 6.81 -4.84
N THR A 48 -15.44 5.94 -4.30
CA THR A 48 -14.63 6.24 -3.10
C THR A 48 -13.73 7.45 -3.34
N TYR A 49 -13.09 7.55 -4.50
CA TYR A 49 -12.28 8.72 -4.85
C TYR A 49 -13.11 10.01 -4.82
N LEU A 50 -14.30 10.02 -5.43
CA LEU A 50 -15.17 11.19 -5.48
C LEU A 50 -15.66 11.62 -4.09
N ASP A 51 -15.96 10.68 -3.19
CA ASP A 51 -16.36 10.98 -1.81
C ASP A 51 -15.25 11.76 -1.08
N PHE A 52 -14.02 11.24 -1.14
CA PHE A 52 -12.86 11.86 -0.51
C PHE A 52 -12.43 13.16 -1.19
N ALA A 53 -12.58 13.27 -2.51
CA ALA A 53 -12.22 14.46 -3.26
C ALA A 53 -13.16 15.64 -2.94
N LYS A 54 -14.45 15.36 -2.67
CA LYS A 54 -15.45 16.38 -2.36
C LYS A 54 -15.47 16.76 -0.88
N ASN A 55 -15.11 15.85 0.01
CA ASN A 55 -15.23 16.02 1.45
C ASN A 55 -13.91 15.76 2.19
N PRO A 56 -13.19 16.81 2.64
CA PRO A 56 -11.98 16.65 3.46
C PRO A 56 -12.21 15.92 4.80
N GLY A 57 -13.45 15.88 5.29
CA GLY A 57 -13.86 15.19 6.51
C GLY A 57 -14.25 13.72 6.32
N GLU A 58 -14.16 13.19 5.10
CA GLU A 58 -14.64 11.85 4.75
C GLU A 58 -13.94 10.75 5.56
N LEU A 59 -12.62 10.87 5.77
CA LEU A 59 -11.87 9.89 6.56
C LEU A 59 -12.37 9.84 8.02
N GLN A 60 -12.61 11.00 8.62
CA GLN A 60 -13.16 11.10 9.98
C GLN A 60 -14.58 10.57 10.04
N ALA A 61 -15.40 10.86 9.03
CA ALA A 61 -16.76 10.35 8.95
C ALA A 61 -16.79 8.81 8.88
N ARG A 62 -15.94 8.20 8.05
CA ARG A 62 -15.81 6.73 7.96
C ARG A 62 -15.31 6.08 9.25
N LEU A 63 -14.54 6.80 10.06
CA LEU A 63 -14.01 6.31 11.34
C LEU A 63 -14.94 6.60 12.53
N SER A 64 -15.85 7.56 12.39
CA SER A 64 -16.75 7.97 13.47
C SER A 64 -17.65 6.80 13.91
N GLY A 65 -17.74 6.57 15.21
CA GLY A 65 -18.54 5.49 15.79
C GLY A 65 -18.02 4.07 15.53
N ARG A 66 -16.87 3.90 14.88
CA ARG A 66 -16.25 2.59 14.66
C ARG A 66 -15.15 2.33 15.67
N ASN A 67 -15.09 1.12 16.21
CA ASN A 67 -13.97 0.66 17.01
C ASN A 67 -12.93 -0.02 16.11
N VAL A 68 -12.18 0.79 15.35
CA VAL A 68 -11.09 0.31 14.50
C VAL A 68 -9.76 0.93 14.94
N SER A 69 -8.72 0.12 14.87
CA SER A 69 -7.33 0.42 15.21
C SER A 69 -6.40 0.36 13.99
N THR A 70 -6.82 -0.32 12.91
CA THR A 70 -6.03 -0.46 11.67
C THR A 70 -6.84 -0.03 10.44
N VAL A 71 -6.26 0.87 9.65
CA VAL A 71 -6.91 1.44 8.46
C VAL A 71 -5.95 1.32 7.28
N PHE A 72 -6.36 0.58 6.26
CA PHE A 72 -5.67 0.50 4.98
C PHE A 72 -6.27 1.51 4.00
N ILE A 73 -5.43 2.39 3.46
CA ILE A 73 -5.80 3.33 2.38
C ILE A 73 -4.94 3.03 1.16
N ASP A 74 -5.58 2.51 0.11
CA ASP A 74 -4.92 2.14 -1.14
C ASP A 74 -4.79 3.35 -2.07
N GLU A 75 -3.69 3.40 -2.83
CA GLU A 75 -3.42 4.40 -3.86
C GLU A 75 -3.50 5.87 -3.37
N VAL A 76 -2.90 6.19 -2.21
CA VAL A 76 -2.94 7.53 -1.59
C VAL A 76 -2.45 8.67 -2.48
N GLN A 77 -1.69 8.38 -3.54
CA GLN A 77 -1.31 9.40 -4.53
C GLN A 77 -2.48 9.95 -5.35
N ARG A 78 -3.65 9.29 -5.33
CA ARG A 78 -4.88 9.81 -5.95
C ARG A 78 -5.38 11.05 -5.22
N ILE A 79 -5.23 11.09 -3.89
CA ILE A 79 -5.63 12.23 -3.04
C ILE A 79 -4.47 12.53 -2.07
N PRO A 80 -3.37 13.16 -2.54
CA PRO A 80 -2.19 13.38 -1.71
C PRO A 80 -2.47 14.21 -0.44
N SER A 81 -3.47 15.09 -0.47
CA SER A 81 -3.91 15.91 0.66
C SER A 81 -4.42 15.09 1.85
N ILE A 82 -4.84 13.84 1.66
CA ILE A 82 -5.28 12.95 2.74
C ILE A 82 -4.20 12.72 3.79
N LEU A 83 -2.91 12.84 3.39
CA LEU A 83 -1.79 12.71 4.31
C LEU A 83 -1.82 13.77 5.43
N ASN A 84 -2.34 14.97 5.16
CA ASN A 84 -2.50 16.01 6.20
C ASN A 84 -3.55 15.59 7.24
N THR A 85 -4.66 14.99 6.79
CA THR A 85 -5.69 14.46 7.67
C THR A 85 -5.15 13.33 8.54
N ILE A 86 -4.44 12.39 7.93
CA ILE A 86 -3.79 11.28 8.63
C ILE A 86 -2.80 11.80 9.67
N GLN A 87 -2.00 12.82 9.33
CA GLN A 87 -1.07 13.46 10.26
C GLN A 87 -1.79 13.97 11.51
N ALA A 88 -2.86 14.75 11.31
CA ALA A 88 -3.64 15.30 12.42
C ALA A 88 -4.26 14.21 13.30
N MET A 89 -4.69 13.09 12.71
CA MET A 89 -5.25 11.96 13.46
C MET A 89 -4.20 11.22 14.28
N LEU A 90 -3.01 10.98 13.71
CA LEU A 90 -1.87 10.38 14.42
C LEU A 90 -1.38 11.26 15.57
N ASP A 91 -1.34 12.58 15.38
CA ASP A 91 -0.90 13.53 16.40
C ASP A 91 -1.91 13.65 17.55
N ARG A 92 -3.22 13.60 17.27
CA ARG A 92 -4.28 13.69 18.29
C ARG A 92 -4.40 12.44 19.16
N ASN A 93 -4.18 11.26 18.59
CA ASN A 93 -4.33 9.99 19.31
C ASN A 93 -3.15 9.03 19.05
N PRO A 94 -1.96 9.33 19.59
CA PRO A 94 -0.79 8.50 19.39
C PRO A 94 -1.04 7.05 19.81
N GLY A 95 -0.73 6.10 18.94
CA GLY A 95 -0.82 4.66 19.21
C GLY A 95 -2.21 4.03 19.13
N LYS A 96 -3.30 4.82 18.99
CA LYS A 96 -4.66 4.25 18.84
C LYS A 96 -4.99 3.80 17.42
N LEU A 97 -4.45 4.50 16.42
CA LEU A 97 -4.70 4.23 15.00
C LEU A 97 -3.39 3.93 14.28
N LYS A 98 -3.38 2.86 13.48
CA LYS A 98 -2.34 2.54 12.52
C LYS A 98 -2.89 2.68 11.11
N PHE A 99 -2.19 3.43 10.30
CA PHE A 99 -2.48 3.56 8.88
C PHE A 99 -1.50 2.72 8.07
N PHE A 100 -2.03 1.85 7.23
CA PHE A 100 -1.30 1.16 6.19
C PHE A 100 -1.62 1.90 4.90
N LEU A 101 -0.63 2.51 4.28
CA LEU A 101 -0.83 3.32 3.08
C LEU A 101 -0.09 2.67 1.94
N THR A 102 -0.61 2.74 0.72
CA THR A 102 0.12 2.32 -0.47
C THR A 102 0.18 3.45 -1.49
N GLY A 103 1.22 3.43 -2.32
CA GLY A 103 1.21 4.25 -3.52
C GLY A 103 2.20 3.83 -4.58
N SER A 104 1.96 4.29 -5.82
CA SER A 104 2.79 3.90 -6.96
C SER A 104 4.19 4.53 -6.97
N SER A 105 4.36 5.71 -6.37
CA SER A 105 5.67 6.36 -6.24
C SER A 105 5.65 7.52 -5.23
N ALA A 106 6.77 7.74 -4.54
CA ALA A 106 6.99 8.97 -3.75
C ALA A 106 6.89 10.24 -4.60
N ARG A 107 7.33 10.18 -5.87
CA ARG A 107 7.33 11.32 -6.80
C ARG A 107 5.92 11.88 -7.01
N LYS A 108 4.92 11.03 -7.23
CA LYS A 108 3.52 11.47 -7.43
C LYS A 108 2.95 12.12 -6.17
N LEU A 109 3.23 11.57 -5.00
CA LEU A 109 2.81 12.14 -3.72
C LEU A 109 3.44 13.52 -3.48
N ARG A 110 4.76 13.65 -3.71
CA ARG A 110 5.49 14.92 -3.56
C ARG A 110 5.05 16.00 -4.55
N ARG A 111 4.69 15.63 -5.79
CA ARG A 111 4.10 16.56 -6.77
C ARG A 111 2.77 17.14 -6.29
N GLY A 112 1.99 16.38 -5.53
CA GLY A 112 0.79 16.86 -4.84
C GLY A 112 1.07 17.69 -3.59
N GLN A 113 2.32 18.14 -3.40
CA GLN A 113 2.80 18.88 -2.22
C GLN A 113 2.55 18.16 -0.89
N ALA A 114 2.38 16.84 -0.92
CA ALA A 114 2.09 16.09 0.29
C ALA A 114 3.36 15.85 1.10
N ASN A 115 3.27 16.11 2.40
CA ASN A 115 4.29 15.72 3.35
C ASN A 115 4.18 14.21 3.59
N LEU A 116 5.23 13.43 3.31
CA LEU A 116 5.24 11.97 3.47
C LEU A 116 5.28 11.51 4.94
N LEU A 117 4.88 12.38 5.86
CA LEU A 117 4.79 12.14 7.30
C LEU A 117 6.12 11.66 7.93
N PRO A 118 7.26 12.31 7.64
CA PRO A 118 8.55 11.91 8.21
C PRO A 118 8.47 11.90 9.74
N GLY A 119 9.09 10.87 10.34
CA GLY A 119 9.09 10.63 11.78
C GLY A 119 7.82 9.98 12.34
N ARG A 120 6.68 10.06 11.63
CA ARG A 120 5.39 9.50 12.08
C ARG A 120 5.09 8.13 11.48
N ILE A 121 5.46 7.93 10.21
CA ILE A 121 5.27 6.66 9.52
C ILE A 121 6.61 6.11 9.00
N HIS A 122 6.70 4.79 8.85
CA HIS A 122 7.80 4.17 8.11
C HIS A 122 7.47 4.13 6.61
N THR A 123 8.46 4.34 5.76
CA THR A 123 8.30 4.12 4.31
C THR A 123 9.05 2.86 3.92
N TYR A 124 8.39 1.99 3.16
CA TYR A 124 8.96 0.77 2.60
C TYR A 124 8.74 0.76 1.09
N ASP A 125 9.64 0.12 0.35
CA ASP A 125 9.51 -0.06 -1.10
C ASP A 125 9.24 -1.54 -1.42
N LEU A 126 8.27 -1.78 -2.30
CA LEU A 126 7.92 -3.09 -2.82
C LEU A 126 8.14 -3.14 -4.33
N GLY A 127 9.26 -3.75 -4.71
CA GLY A 127 9.57 -4.05 -6.10
C GLY A 127 8.83 -5.29 -6.62
N PRO A 128 9.15 -5.69 -7.87
CA PRO A 128 8.88 -7.03 -8.37
C PRO A 128 9.42 -8.14 -7.45
N LEU A 129 9.09 -9.39 -7.76
CA LEU A 129 9.59 -10.53 -7.01
C LEU A 129 11.11 -10.63 -7.12
N SER A 130 11.77 -10.77 -5.98
CA SER A 130 13.20 -11.08 -5.95
C SER A 130 13.42 -12.55 -6.30
N CYS A 131 14.60 -12.88 -6.84
CA CYS A 131 15.01 -14.29 -7.04
C CYS A 131 14.87 -15.10 -5.74
N SER A 132 15.11 -14.47 -4.60
CA SER A 132 15.02 -15.11 -3.30
C SER A 132 13.58 -15.40 -2.84
N GLU A 133 12.58 -14.64 -3.31
CA GLU A 133 11.15 -14.95 -3.12
C GLU A 133 10.69 -16.07 -4.07
N LEU A 134 11.43 -16.30 -5.15
CA LEU A 134 11.23 -17.37 -6.12
C LEU A 134 12.08 -18.62 -5.81
N GLY A 135 12.63 -18.75 -4.60
CA GLY A 135 13.45 -19.90 -4.21
C GLY A 135 14.73 -20.06 -5.05
N TYR A 136 15.24 -18.97 -5.63
CA TYR A 136 16.34 -18.95 -6.59
C TYR A 136 16.09 -19.76 -7.87
N ALA A 137 14.83 -20.13 -8.15
CA ALA A 137 14.41 -20.78 -9.40
C ALA A 137 14.15 -19.79 -10.56
N CYS A 138 14.58 -18.54 -10.42
CA CYS A 138 14.38 -17.48 -11.42
C CYS A 138 15.45 -17.59 -12.51
N ARG A 139 15.05 -18.02 -13.71
CA ARG A 139 15.97 -18.03 -14.86
C ARG A 139 16.16 -16.62 -15.37
N THR A 140 17.42 -16.22 -15.56
CA THR A 140 17.77 -14.87 -16.02
C THR A 140 17.15 -14.54 -17.37
N THR A 141 17.10 -15.49 -18.30
CA THR A 141 16.49 -15.28 -19.62
C THR A 141 15.01 -14.96 -19.51
N GLU A 142 14.24 -15.79 -18.80
CA GLU A 142 12.79 -15.58 -18.60
C GLU A 142 12.52 -14.24 -17.89
N ALA A 143 13.33 -13.90 -16.89
CA ALA A 143 13.22 -12.63 -16.17
C ALA A 143 13.57 -11.41 -17.02
N LEU A 144 14.41 -11.55 -18.05
CA LEU A 144 14.72 -10.46 -19.00
C LEU A 144 13.65 -10.32 -20.08
N GLU A 145 13.01 -11.42 -20.47
CA GLU A 145 11.96 -11.44 -21.50
C GLU A 145 10.63 -10.90 -20.97
N THR A 146 10.20 -11.38 -19.80
CA THR A 146 8.86 -11.09 -19.24
C THR A 146 8.93 -10.23 -17.99
N GLY A 147 10.04 -10.26 -17.25
CA GLY A 147 10.20 -9.56 -15.98
C GLY A 147 9.93 -10.45 -14.77
N SER A 148 9.66 -9.82 -13.62
CA SER A 148 9.48 -10.51 -12.33
C SER A 148 8.25 -10.03 -11.55
N LEU A 149 7.27 -9.47 -12.26
CA LEU A 149 6.01 -9.09 -11.63
C LEU A 149 5.24 -10.33 -11.15
N PRO A 150 4.58 -10.28 -9.98
CA PRO A 150 3.81 -11.42 -9.48
C PRO A 150 2.80 -12.00 -10.46
N GLY A 151 2.14 -11.17 -11.29
CA GLY A 151 1.14 -11.64 -12.26
C GLY A 151 1.72 -12.65 -13.25
N ILE A 152 2.91 -12.38 -13.77
CA ILE A 152 3.60 -13.21 -14.77
C ILE A 152 3.95 -14.60 -14.19
N TYR A 153 4.35 -14.65 -12.92
CA TYR A 153 4.73 -15.90 -12.25
C TYR A 153 3.53 -16.71 -11.76
N VAL A 154 2.38 -16.08 -11.58
CA VAL A 154 1.13 -16.76 -11.25
C VAL A 154 0.41 -17.23 -12.51
N GLU A 155 0.71 -16.63 -13.67
CA GLU A 155 0.14 -17.04 -14.95
C GLU A 155 0.68 -18.41 -15.39
N SER A 156 -0.27 -19.32 -15.61
CA SER A 156 -0.02 -20.70 -16.01
C SER A 156 0.17 -20.86 -17.52
N ASP A 157 -0.45 -19.99 -18.33
CA ASP A 157 -0.33 -20.04 -19.79
C ASP A 157 0.92 -19.28 -20.28
N PRO A 158 1.92 -19.96 -20.86
CA PRO A 158 3.10 -19.29 -21.42
C PRO A 158 2.80 -18.27 -22.53
N ALA A 159 1.67 -18.40 -23.23
CA ALA A 159 1.27 -17.45 -24.26
C ALA A 159 0.70 -16.14 -23.70
N GLU A 160 0.30 -16.12 -22.42
CA GLU A 160 -0.26 -14.96 -21.72
C GLU A 160 0.72 -14.31 -20.72
N ARG A 161 1.95 -14.83 -20.63
CA ARG A 161 3.03 -14.31 -19.76
C ARG A 161 3.68 -13.03 -20.26
#